data_AF-A0A7V5Q9J3-F1
#
_entry.id   AF-A0A7V5Q9J3-F1
#
_cell.length_a   1.000
_cell.length_b   1.000
_cell.length_c   1.000
_cell.angle_alpha   90.00
_cell.angle_beta   90.00
_cell.angle_gamma   90.00
#
_symmetry.space_group_name_H-M   'P 1'
#
loop_
_entity.id
_entity.type
_entity.pdbx_description
1 polymer ?
#
loop_
_entity_poly.entity_id
_entity_poly.type
_entity_poly.pdbx_seq_one_letter_code
_entity_poly.pdbx_strand_id
1 'polypeptide(L)'
;MIRLSDEQRFDWLRLIRSENFGPASFRTLINRYGGASRALEALPELSARGGMRRRIKIAPEHEIAQELKIARRIGARFIALGEPEYPSLL
;
A
#
# COMPACT_ATOMS: atom_id res chain seq x y z
N MET A 1 -14.53 -2.39 12.12
CA MET A 1 -13.50 -1.34 11.95
C MET A 1 -12.16 -2.03 11.89
N ILE A 2 -11.37 -1.75 10.87
CA ILE A 2 -10.03 -2.31 10.73
C ILE A 2 -9.07 -1.32 11.39
N ARG A 3 -8.09 -1.80 12.17
CA ARG A 3 -6.91 -1.01 12.57
C ARG A 3 -5.70 -1.75 12.04
N LEU A 4 -4.85 -1.05 11.29
CA LEU A 4 -3.64 -1.66 10.76
C LEU A 4 -2.52 -1.64 11.80
N SER A 5 -1.81 -2.77 11.91
CA SER A 5 -0.51 -2.80 12.59
C SER A 5 0.50 -1.92 11.85
N ASP A 6 1.62 -1.61 12.49
CA ASP A 6 2.67 -0.81 11.85
C ASP A 6 3.28 -1.50 10.62
N GLU A 7 3.40 -2.83 10.65
CA GLU A 7 3.83 -3.63 9.50
C GLU A 7 2.81 -3.57 8.36
N GLN A 8 1.52 -3.72 8.66
CA GLN A 8 0.47 -3.60 7.64
C GLN A 8 0.42 -2.19 7.04
N ARG A 9 0.63 -1.16 7.86
CA ARG A 9 0.71 0.24 7.42
C ARG A 9 1.93 0.48 6.54
N PHE A 10 3.06 -0.14 6.87
CA PHE A 10 4.27 -0.12 6.05
C PHE A 10 4.00 -0.74 4.66
N ASP A 11 3.45 -1.94 4.62
CA ASP A 11 3.14 -2.63 3.36
C ASP A 11 2.11 -1.86 2.54
N TRP A 12 1.14 -1.22 3.19
CA TRP A 12 0.19 -0.35 2.50
C TRP A 12 0.84 0.87 1.88
N LEU A 13 1.71 1.55 2.64
CA LEU A 13 2.42 2.71 2.13
C LEU A 13 3.34 2.31 0.97
N ARG A 14 3.99 1.15 1.07
CA ARG A 14 4.79 0.59 -0.02
C ARG A 14 3.96 0.30 -1.26
N LEU A 15 2.77 -0.28 -1.11
CA LEU A 15 1.88 -0.58 -2.23
C LEU A 15 1.38 0.68 -2.94
N ILE A 16 0.94 1.71 -2.20
CA ILE A 16 0.43 2.95 -2.80
C ILE A 16 1.53 3.82 -3.43
N ARG A 17 2.77 3.73 -2.92
CA ARG A 17 3.94 4.41 -3.49
C ARG A 17 4.55 3.68 -4.67
N SER A 18 4.11 2.46 -4.97
CA SER A 18 4.56 1.68 -6.12
C SER A 18 3.92 2.19 -7.41
N GLU A 19 4.61 2.06 -8.55
CA GLU A 19 4.14 2.61 -9.82
C GLU A 19 2.87 1.89 -10.32
N ASN A 20 2.00 2.63 -11.03
CA ASN A 20 0.76 2.16 -11.65
C ASN A 20 -0.41 1.82 -10.68
N PHE A 21 -0.27 2.10 -9.38
CA PHE A 21 -1.39 1.91 -8.43
C PHE A 21 -2.15 3.20 -8.17
N GLY A 22 -3.21 3.41 -8.94
CA GLY A 22 -4.26 4.38 -8.59
C GLY A 22 -5.21 3.84 -7.50
N PRO A 23 -6.12 4.69 -6.97
CA PRO A 23 -7.04 4.32 -5.89
C PRO A 23 -7.91 3.08 -6.21
N ALA A 24 -8.37 2.96 -7.46
CA ALA A 24 -9.18 1.83 -7.91
C ALA A 24 -8.38 0.51 -7.96
N SER A 25 -7.16 0.54 -8.51
CA SER A 25 -6.26 -0.62 -8.58
C SER A 25 -5.86 -1.08 -7.18
N PHE A 26 -5.52 -0.12 -6.31
CA PHE A 26 -5.19 -0.40 -4.91
C PHE A 26 -6.33 -1.15 -4.21
N ARG A 27 -7.55 -0.62 -4.24
CA ARG A 27 -8.71 -1.25 -3.59
C ARG A 27 -9.01 -2.64 -4.16
N THR A 28 -8.87 -2.80 -5.48
CA THR A 28 -9.02 -4.11 -6.13
C THR A 28 -8.01 -5.13 -5.63
N LEU A 29 -6.74 -4.75 -5.47
CA LEU A 29 -5.68 -5.64 -4.99
C LEU A 29 -5.88 -6.02 -3.53
N ILE A 30 -6.22 -5.05 -2.67
CA ILE A 30 -6.50 -5.31 -1.26
C ILE A 30 -7.69 -6.26 -1.11
N ASN A 31 -8.77 -6.05 -1.86
CA ASN A 31 -9.93 -6.95 -1.84
C ASN A 31 -9.61 -8.34 -2.40
N ARG A 32 -8.77 -8.44 -3.44
CA ARG A 32 -8.40 -9.71 -4.08
C ARG A 32 -7.45 -10.55 -3.22
N TYR A 33 -6.42 -9.93 -2.65
CA TYR A 33 -5.36 -10.63 -1.92
C TYR A 33 -5.54 -10.59 -0.39
N GLY A 34 -6.58 -9.89 0.09
CA GLY A 34 -6.90 -9.80 1.51
C GLY A 34 -5.91 -8.99 2.34
N GLY A 35 -5.07 -8.17 1.70
CA GLY A 35 -4.10 -7.32 2.40
C GLY A 35 -2.97 -6.81 1.52
N ALA A 36 -2.26 -5.81 2.04
CA ALA A 36 -1.15 -5.14 1.37
C ALA A 36 0.05 -6.06 1.13
N SER A 37 0.42 -6.81 2.17
CA SER A 37 1.56 -7.73 2.17
C SER A 37 1.44 -8.78 1.07
N ARG A 38 0.31 -9.52 1.06
CA ARG A 38 0.00 -10.51 0.02
C ARG A 38 -0.13 -9.90 -1.36
N ALA A 39 -0.66 -8.69 -1.48
CA ALA A 39 -0.72 -7.99 -2.75
C ALA A 39 0.70 -7.74 -3.30
N LEU A 40 1.62 -7.22 -2.46
CA LEU A 40 3.02 -6.97 -2.82
C LEU A 40 3.74 -8.25 -3.27
N GLU A 41 3.54 -9.36 -2.56
CA GLU A 41 4.09 -10.67 -2.93
C GLU A 41 3.58 -11.17 -4.29
N ALA A 42 2.30 -10.88 -4.60
CA ALA A 42 1.68 -11.29 -5.85
C ALA A 42 1.98 -10.36 -7.04
N LEU A 43 2.52 -9.15 -6.82
CA LEU A 43 2.77 -8.18 -7.89
C LEU A 43 3.74 -8.68 -8.98
N PRO A 44 4.87 -9.33 -8.67
CA PRO A 44 5.78 -9.83 -9.70
C PRO A 44 5.13 -10.87 -10.60
N GLU A 45 4.34 -11.79 -10.03
CA GLU A 45 3.60 -12.79 -10.79
C GLU A 45 2.49 -12.16 -11.63
N LEU A 46 1.78 -11.18 -11.08
CA LEU A 46 0.72 -10.45 -11.79
C LEU A 46 1.29 -9.68 -12.98
N SER A 47 2.45 -9.04 -12.82
CA SER A 47 3.16 -8.35 -13.90
C SER A 47 3.58 -9.32 -15.01
N ALA A 48 3.97 -10.55 -14.66
CA ALA A 48 4.36 -11.57 -15.63
C ALA A 48 3.16 -12.16 -16.39
N ARG A 49 2.02 -12.39 -15.71
CA ARG A 49 0.81 -13.00 -16.31
C ARG A 49 -0.09 -12.00 -17.03
N GLY A 50 -0.12 -10.75 -16.61
CA GLY A 50 -1.11 -9.75 -17.05
C GLY A 50 -0.80 -9.04 -18.37
N GLY A 51 0.23 -9.44 -19.12
CA GLY A 51 0.61 -8.77 -20.36
C GLY A 51 1.08 -7.31 -20.19
N MET A 52 1.33 -6.87 -18.95
CA MET A 52 1.93 -5.57 -18.67
C MET A 52 3.32 -5.56 -19.28
N ARG A 53 3.50 -4.79 -20.37
CA ARG A 53 4.78 -4.62 -21.06
C ARG A 53 5.92 -4.09 -20.17
N ARG A 54 5.59 -3.56 -18.98
CA ARG A 54 6.56 -3.04 -18.01
C ARG A 54 6.37 -3.73 -16.65
N ARG A 55 7.51 -4.12 -16.04
CA ARG A 55 7.54 -4.60 -14.65
C ARG A 55 6.97 -3.52 -13.74
N ILE A 56 6.05 -3.92 -12.87
CA ILE A 56 5.56 -3.04 -11.79
C ILE A 56 6.76 -2.70 -10.89
N LYS A 57 7.06 -1.41 -10.77
CA LYS A 57 8.13 -0.94 -9.89
C LYS A 57 7.59 -0.81 -8.47
N ILE A 58 8.00 -1.74 -7.61
CA ILE A 58 7.66 -1.71 -6.19
C ILE A 58 8.54 -0.66 -5.50
N ALA A 59 7.94 0.15 -4.64
CA ALA A 59 8.67 1.13 -3.84
C ALA A 59 9.70 0.42 -2.94
N PRO A 60 10.95 0.92 -2.88
CA PRO A 60 11.99 0.30 -2.08
C PRO A 60 11.73 0.51 -0.59
N GLU A 61 12.03 -0.51 0.22
CA GLU A 61 11.68 -0.54 1.65
C GLU A 61 12.30 0.60 2.45
N HIS A 62 13.52 1.02 2.08
CA HIS A 62 14.23 2.10 2.77
C HIS A 62 13.54 3.46 2.60
N GLU A 63 12.95 3.76 1.43
CA GLU A 63 12.21 5.00 1.22
C GLU A 63 10.95 5.04 2.08
N ILE A 64 10.22 3.92 2.14
CA ILE A 64 9.00 3.79 2.95
C ILE A 64 9.31 3.91 4.45
N ALA A 65 10.40 3.27 4.90
CA ALA A 65 10.85 3.37 6.27
C ALA A 65 11.25 4.81 6.63
N GLN A 66 11.93 5.50 5.74
CA GLN A 66 12.31 6.90 5.92
C GLN A 66 11.09 7.82 5.95
N GLU A 67 10.13 7.61 5.07
CA GLU A 67 8.89 8.38 5.04
C GLU A 67 8.08 8.22 6.34
N LEU A 68 7.92 6.99 6.82
CA LEU A 68 7.27 6.71 8.11
C LEU A 68 8.02 7.37 9.27
N LYS A 69 9.35 7.33 9.25
CA LYS A 69 10.17 7.98 10.28
C LYS A 69 9.99 9.50 10.28
N ILE A 70 9.94 10.12 9.10
CA ILE A 70 9.70 11.56 8.95
C ILE A 70 8.29 11.90 9.45
N ALA A 71 7.26 11.16 9.02
CA ALA A 71 5.88 11.36 9.46
C ALA A 71 5.76 11.29 10.99
N ARG A 72 6.34 10.24 11.61
CA ARG A 72 6.37 10.10 13.07
C ARG A 72 7.08 11.28 13.74
N ARG A 73 8.20 11.75 13.18
CA ARG A 73 8.98 12.87 13.72
C ARG A 73 8.18 14.18 13.76
N ILE A 74 7.30 14.40 12.79
CA ILE A 74 6.44 15.59 12.74
C ILE A 74 5.08 15.40 13.42
N GLY A 75 4.87 14.26 14.10
CA GLY A 75 3.61 13.93 14.76
C GLY A 75 2.48 13.50 13.80
N ALA A 76 2.81 13.27 12.52
CA ALA A 76 1.85 12.79 11.53
C ALA A 76 1.69 11.26 11.62
N ARG A 77 0.45 10.79 11.41
CA ARG A 77 0.14 9.36 11.30
C ARG A 77 -0.66 9.11 10.03
N PHE A 78 -0.24 8.09 9.27
CA PHE A 78 -0.98 7.62 8.12
C PHE A 78 -2.24 6.87 8.59
N ILE A 79 -3.39 7.39 8.19
CA ILE A 79 -4.69 6.78 8.45
C ILE A 79 -5.09 5.96 7.23
N ALA A 80 -5.53 4.75 7.52
CA ALA A 80 -5.86 3.79 6.51
C ALA A 80 -7.35 3.83 6.08
N LEU A 81 -7.66 3.56 4.81
CA LEU A 81 -9.04 3.40 4.32
C LEU A 81 -9.79 2.35 5.16
N GLY A 82 -10.86 2.77 5.85
CA GLY A 82 -11.64 1.90 6.74
C GLY A 82 -11.18 1.88 8.21
N GLU A 83 -10.12 2.63 8.55
CA GLU A 83 -9.88 3.05 9.94
C GLU A 83 -10.96 4.04 10.36
N PRO A 84 -11.37 4.04 11.66
CA PRO A 84 -12.43 4.93 12.16
C PRO A 84 -12.14 6.42 11.96
N GLU A 85 -10.87 6.76 11.75
CA GLU A 85 -10.38 8.13 11.60
C GLU A 85 -10.33 8.55 10.12
N TYR A 86 -10.60 7.62 9.20
CA TYR A 86 -10.74 7.93 7.79
C TYR A 86 -12.17 8.45 7.55
N PRO A 87 -12.34 9.68 7.04
CA PRO A 87 -13.67 10.26 6.86
C PRO A 87 -14.55 9.38 5.96
N SER A 88 -15.78 9.09 6.39
CA SER A 88 -16.73 8.25 5.67
C SER A 88 -17.16 8.80 4.30
N LEU A 89 -16.86 10.07 4.03
CA LEU A 89 -17.25 10.80 2.82
C LEU A 89 -16.23 10.68 1.67
N LEU A 90 -15.08 10.02 1.90
CA LEU A 90 -13.96 9.82 0.95
C LEU A 90 -13.82 8.34 0.56
#